data_AF-A0A9E3DXZ9-F1
#
_entry.id   AF-A0A9E3DXZ9-F1
#
_cell.length_a   1.000
_cell.length_b   1.000
_cell.length_c   1.000
_cell.angle_alpha   90.00
_cell.angle_beta   90.00
_cell.angle_gamma   90.00
#
_symmetry.space_group_name_H-M   'P 1'
#
loop_
_entity.id
_entity.type
_entity.pdbx_description
1 polymer ?
#
loop_
_entity_poly.entity_id
_entity_poly.type
_entity_poly.pdbx_seq_one_letter_code
_entity_poly.pdbx_strand_id
1 'polypeptide(L)'
;MVRAGPPPLHGGLLTFARFAREHHMLRPGYLPLIARWLWLRVRWRGRLRTDGLCFVGPGVKFEIGRHASVTLGRWSWIGHGSKIRVHEGALSIGAKTVMGQECTISAYQHISIGRECIIADRAMMIDFDHGMVETERPIRDQGIYKRDVNVGHNVWMGYAACVLRGVTIGNNSVVGTGAVVTCDVPENAVVGGVPARVIRMREAPRSFRWQ
;
A
#
# COMPACT_ATOMS: atom_id res chain seq x y z
N MET A 1 -14.41 -1.11 -18.89
CA MET A 1 -13.40 -0.20 -19.48
C MET A 1 -13.01 1.00 -18.60
N VAL A 2 -13.76 1.37 -17.55
CA VAL A 2 -13.54 2.59 -16.73
C VAL A 2 -12.34 2.53 -15.77
N ARG A 3 -11.67 1.37 -15.68
CA ARG A 3 -10.59 1.08 -14.72
C ARG A 3 -9.36 0.45 -15.37
N ALA A 4 -9.09 0.75 -16.65
CA ALA A 4 -7.78 0.43 -17.19
C ALA A 4 -6.75 1.27 -16.42
N GLY A 5 -5.68 0.63 -15.92
CA GLY A 5 -4.58 1.36 -15.31
C GLY A 5 -3.93 2.30 -16.32
N PRO A 6 -3.14 3.28 -15.85
CA PRO A 6 -2.36 4.11 -16.77
C PRO A 6 -1.57 3.17 -17.69
N PRO A 7 -1.54 3.44 -19.02
CA PRO A 7 -0.89 2.57 -19.97
C PRO A 7 0.56 2.29 -19.53
N PRO A 8 1.13 1.13 -19.89
CA PRO A 8 2.56 0.89 -19.70
C PRO A 8 3.34 2.05 -20.32
N LEU A 9 4.45 2.47 -19.71
CA LEU A 9 5.37 3.36 -20.42
C LEU A 9 5.98 2.58 -21.58
N HIS A 10 5.72 3.00 -22.80
CA HIS A 10 6.31 2.45 -24.01
C HIS A 10 7.56 3.27 -24.36
N GLY A 11 8.65 2.62 -24.79
CA GLY A 11 9.81 3.31 -25.40
C GLY A 11 11.14 3.35 -24.61
N GLY A 12 11.33 2.45 -23.63
CA GLY A 12 12.65 2.16 -23.07
C GLY A 12 13.32 3.34 -22.31
N LEU A 13 14.65 3.26 -22.17
CA LEU A 13 15.45 4.23 -21.38
C LEU A 13 15.36 5.67 -21.92
N LEU A 14 15.27 5.85 -23.25
CA LEU A 14 15.17 7.16 -23.87
C LEU A 14 13.83 7.85 -23.58
N THR A 15 12.72 7.11 -23.62
CA THR A 15 11.41 7.66 -23.23
C THR A 15 11.38 8.01 -21.74
N PHE A 16 11.95 7.16 -20.89
CA PHE A 16 12.08 7.46 -19.46
C PHE A 16 12.91 8.73 -19.22
N ALA A 17 14.03 8.90 -19.93
CA ALA A 17 14.87 10.10 -19.79
C ALA A 17 14.15 11.39 -20.22
N ARG A 18 13.38 11.34 -21.31
CA ARG A 18 12.54 12.47 -21.76
C ARG A 18 11.46 12.81 -20.74
N PHE A 19 10.71 11.81 -20.27
CA PHE A 19 9.70 11.96 -19.22
C PHE A 19 10.30 12.54 -17.94
N ALA A 20 11.45 12.01 -17.49
CA ALA A 20 12.13 12.49 -16.28
C ALA A 20 12.58 13.95 -16.42
N ARG A 21 13.00 14.38 -17.61
CA ARG A 21 13.35 15.77 -17.89
C ARG A 21 12.12 16.68 -17.88
N GLU A 22 11.04 16.26 -18.57
CA GLU A 22 9.78 17.00 -18.68
C GLU A 22 9.09 17.22 -17.33
N HIS A 23 9.15 16.24 -16.43
CA HIS A 23 8.57 16.33 -15.08
C HIS A 23 9.57 16.77 -14.01
N HIS A 24 10.72 17.35 -14.40
CA HIS A 24 11.76 17.85 -13.48
C HIS A 24 12.26 16.83 -12.44
N MET A 25 12.24 15.55 -12.78
CA MET A 25 12.67 14.44 -11.92
C MET A 25 14.20 14.26 -11.89
N LEU A 26 14.92 14.95 -12.77
CA LEU A 26 16.39 14.98 -12.81
C LEU A 26 17.01 15.94 -11.77
N ARG A 27 16.21 16.45 -10.83
CA ARG A 27 16.72 17.28 -9.73
C ARG A 27 17.64 16.43 -8.82
N PRO A 28 18.75 17.00 -8.30
CA PRO A 28 19.68 16.28 -7.44
C PRO A 28 19.02 15.57 -6.24
N GLY A 29 17.91 16.11 -5.73
CA GLY A 29 17.14 15.53 -4.64
C GLY A 29 16.56 14.13 -4.91
N TYR A 30 16.40 13.72 -6.17
CA TYR A 30 15.92 12.38 -6.53
C TYR A 30 17.05 11.34 -6.62
N LEU A 31 18.32 11.75 -6.78
CA LEU A 31 19.45 10.82 -6.89
C LEU A 31 19.57 9.88 -5.68
N PRO A 32 19.45 10.34 -4.41
CA PRO A 32 19.47 9.44 -3.26
C PRO A 32 18.32 8.42 -3.27
N LEU A 33 17.14 8.82 -3.75
CA LEU A 33 15.97 7.92 -3.84
C LEU A 33 16.19 6.84 -4.90
N ILE A 34 16.76 7.21 -6.06
CA ILE A 34 17.11 6.26 -7.12
C ILE A 34 18.18 5.29 -6.65
N ALA A 35 19.25 5.79 -6.01
CA ALA A 35 20.32 4.95 -5.46
C ALA A 35 19.78 3.97 -4.41
N ARG A 36 18.91 4.45 -3.51
CA ARG A 36 18.24 3.63 -2.50
C ARG A 36 17.35 2.56 -3.13
N TRP A 37 16.58 2.91 -4.16
CA TRP A 37 15.77 1.94 -4.90
C TRP A 37 16.63 0.84 -5.55
N LEU A 38 17.71 1.21 -6.25
CA LEU A 38 18.64 0.25 -6.86
C LEU A 38 19.26 -0.67 -5.81
N TRP A 39 19.73 -0.10 -4.68
CA TRP A 39 20.29 -0.87 -3.58
C TRP A 39 19.27 -1.86 -2.99
N LEU A 40 18.02 -1.44 -2.76
CA LEU A 40 16.97 -2.33 -2.24
C LEU A 40 16.69 -3.49 -3.18
N ARG A 41 16.68 -3.27 -4.50
CA ARG A 41 16.49 -4.35 -5.50
C ARG A 41 17.61 -5.37 -5.46
N VAL A 42 18.85 -4.94 -5.23
CA VAL A 42 19.99 -5.85 -5.07
C VAL A 42 19.90 -6.58 -3.72
N ARG A 43 19.68 -5.85 -2.63
CA ARG A 43 19.61 -6.38 -1.25
C ARG A 43 18.49 -7.41 -1.04
N TRP A 44 17.37 -7.25 -1.74
CA TRP A 44 16.20 -8.13 -1.67
C TRP A 44 15.92 -8.84 -2.99
N ARG A 45 16.96 -9.13 -3.78
CA ARG A 45 16.84 -9.80 -5.09
C ARG A 45 15.95 -11.06 -4.97
N GLY A 46 14.98 -11.16 -5.87
CA GLY A 46 13.99 -12.25 -5.92
C GLY A 46 12.77 -12.06 -5.01
N ARG A 47 12.89 -11.27 -3.93
CA ARG A 47 11.83 -11.01 -2.95
C ARG A 47 11.20 -9.63 -3.07
N LEU A 48 11.96 -8.61 -3.46
CA LEU A 48 11.43 -7.30 -3.83
C LEU A 48 11.39 -7.16 -5.35
N ARG A 49 10.19 -7.01 -5.90
CA ARG A 49 9.92 -6.84 -7.32
C ARG A 49 9.36 -5.43 -7.56
N THR A 50 9.79 -4.82 -8.65
CA THR A 50 9.31 -3.51 -9.08
C THR A 50 9.09 -3.53 -10.59
N ASP A 51 7.95 -3.07 -11.08
CA ASP A 51 7.66 -2.94 -12.52
C ASP A 51 8.15 -1.60 -13.11
N GLY A 52 8.85 -0.79 -12.31
CA GLY A 52 9.50 0.44 -12.72
C GLY A 52 10.18 1.13 -11.53
N LEU A 53 10.58 2.40 -11.73
CA LEU A 53 11.11 3.22 -10.66
C LEU A 53 10.04 3.43 -9.58
N CYS A 54 10.38 3.19 -8.31
CA CYS A 54 9.57 3.55 -7.16
C CYS A 54 10.39 4.36 -6.17
N PHE A 55 9.73 5.17 -5.35
CA PHE A 55 10.38 6.05 -4.40
C PHE A 55 10.24 5.49 -2.99
N VAL A 56 11.38 5.30 -2.34
CA VAL A 56 11.44 4.82 -0.96
C VAL A 56 12.14 5.88 -0.12
N GLY A 57 11.40 6.47 0.81
CA GLY A 57 11.89 7.48 1.72
C GLY A 57 13.03 7.02 2.63
N PRO A 58 13.83 7.96 3.17
CA PRO A 58 14.74 7.70 4.27
C PRO A 58 14.06 7.01 5.46
N GLY A 59 14.80 6.17 6.17
CA GLY A 59 14.29 5.49 7.38
C GLY A 59 13.23 4.41 7.15
N VAL A 60 12.78 4.17 5.92
CA VAL A 60 11.88 3.03 5.62
C VAL A 60 12.60 1.72 5.94
N LYS A 61 11.92 0.84 6.70
CA LYS A 61 12.43 -0.47 7.11
C LYS A 61 11.68 -1.56 6.37
N PHE A 62 12.42 -2.40 5.65
CA PHE A 62 11.90 -3.62 5.03
C PHE A 62 12.36 -4.83 5.84
N GLU A 63 11.40 -5.61 6.31
CA GLU A 63 11.60 -6.91 6.96
C GLU A 63 10.87 -7.95 6.10
N ILE A 64 11.57 -8.49 5.09
CA ILE A 64 11.00 -9.47 4.15
C ILE A 64 11.54 -10.84 4.53
N GLY A 65 10.67 -11.75 4.98
CA GLY A 65 11.04 -13.11 5.35
C GLY A 65 11.49 -13.95 4.16
N ARG A 66 11.96 -15.18 4.44
CA ARG A 66 12.62 -16.04 3.45
C ARG A 66 11.69 -16.41 2.29
N HIS A 67 10.42 -16.68 2.60
CA HIS A 67 9.39 -17.10 1.64
C HIS A 67 8.44 -15.96 1.23
N ALA A 68 8.68 -14.77 1.76
CA ALA A 68 7.86 -13.61 1.50
C ALA A 68 8.23 -12.89 0.20
N SER A 69 7.26 -12.14 -0.34
CA SER A 69 7.48 -11.27 -1.50
C SER A 69 6.83 -9.89 -1.34
N VAL A 70 7.46 -8.88 -1.92
CA VAL A 70 6.98 -7.51 -2.00
C VAL A 70 7.01 -7.09 -3.46
N THR A 71 5.89 -6.60 -3.98
CA THR A 71 5.79 -6.00 -5.31
C THR A 71 5.40 -4.54 -5.19
N LEU A 72 6.23 -3.64 -5.74
CA LEU A 72 5.96 -2.21 -5.79
C LEU A 72 5.71 -1.77 -7.23
N GLY A 73 4.58 -1.12 -7.46
CA GLY A 73 4.21 -0.53 -8.72
C GLY A 73 5.05 0.70 -9.04
N ARG A 74 5.25 0.98 -10.33
CA ARG A 74 5.98 2.13 -10.83
C ARG A 74 5.36 3.41 -10.29
N TRP A 75 6.22 4.36 -9.94
CA TRP A 75 5.85 5.65 -9.37
C TRP A 75 5.15 5.56 -8.01
N SER A 76 5.11 4.38 -7.38
CA SER A 76 4.70 4.30 -5.98
C SER A 76 5.68 5.03 -5.09
N TRP A 77 5.18 5.57 -3.99
CA TRP A 77 5.94 6.31 -3.00
C TRP A 77 5.70 5.72 -1.61
N ILE A 78 6.78 5.38 -0.90
CA ILE A 78 6.75 4.95 0.49
C ILE A 78 7.40 6.04 1.33
N GLY A 79 6.61 6.75 2.12
CA GLY A 79 7.08 7.85 2.95
C GLY A 79 8.01 7.41 4.08
N HIS A 80 8.75 8.37 4.61
CA HIS A 80 9.89 8.17 5.51
C HIS A 80 9.44 7.46 6.79
N GLY A 81 10.36 6.69 7.37
CA GLY A 81 10.12 5.99 8.63
C GLY A 81 9.07 4.85 8.58
N SER A 82 8.45 4.59 7.42
CA SER A 82 7.46 3.53 7.27
C SER A 82 8.08 2.14 7.49
N LYS A 83 7.29 1.21 8.03
CA LYS A 83 7.70 -0.16 8.34
C LYS A 83 6.91 -1.12 7.44
N ILE A 84 7.64 -1.86 6.62
CA ILE A 84 7.10 -2.88 5.73
C ILE A 84 7.57 -4.25 6.23
N ARG A 85 6.68 -4.98 6.89
CA ARG A 85 6.95 -6.29 7.45
C ARG A 85 6.15 -7.32 6.68
N VAL A 86 6.84 -8.23 6.02
CA VAL A 86 6.22 -9.33 5.28
C VAL A 86 6.87 -10.62 5.75
N HIS A 87 6.14 -11.40 6.55
CA HIS A 87 6.65 -12.56 7.25
C HIS A 87 6.86 -13.74 6.30
N GLU A 88 5.78 -14.34 5.80
CA GLU A 88 5.82 -15.48 4.88
C GLU A 88 4.95 -15.26 3.63
N GLY A 89 4.04 -14.29 3.68
CA GLY A 89 3.10 -13.97 2.63
C GLY A 89 3.59 -12.98 1.58
N ALA A 90 2.65 -12.25 0.98
CA ALA A 90 2.95 -11.27 -0.05
C ALA A 90 2.37 -9.89 0.25
N LEU A 91 3.10 -8.85 -0.14
CA LEU A 91 2.62 -7.47 -0.21
C LEU A 91 2.65 -7.01 -1.66
N SER A 92 1.55 -6.42 -2.13
CA SER A 92 1.52 -5.68 -3.39
C SER A 92 1.06 -4.25 -3.18
N ILE A 93 1.78 -3.27 -3.74
CA ILE A 93 1.40 -1.86 -3.77
C ILE A 93 1.34 -1.43 -5.23
N GLY A 94 0.18 -0.96 -5.68
CA GLY A 94 -0.05 -0.58 -7.07
C GLY A 94 0.72 0.65 -7.52
N ALA A 95 0.78 0.84 -8.84
CA ALA A 95 1.44 1.98 -9.46
C ALA A 95 0.83 3.32 -9.00
N LYS A 96 1.66 4.36 -8.91
CA LYS A 96 1.26 5.72 -8.49
C LYS A 96 0.53 5.80 -7.14
N THR A 97 0.62 4.76 -6.30
CA THR A 97 0.12 4.83 -4.93
C THR A 97 1.13 5.55 -4.05
N VAL A 98 0.66 6.56 -3.33
CA VAL A 98 1.45 7.36 -2.42
C VAL A 98 1.07 6.98 -0.99
N MET A 99 2.05 6.46 -0.26
CA MET A 99 1.95 6.26 1.18
C MET A 99 2.76 7.33 1.90
N GLY A 100 2.12 7.97 2.86
CA GLY A 100 2.68 8.97 3.73
C GLY A 100 3.77 8.41 4.64
N GLN A 101 4.12 9.20 5.65
CA GLN A 101 5.20 8.90 6.57
C GLN A 101 4.74 7.91 7.65
N GLU A 102 5.69 7.17 8.21
CA GLU A 102 5.53 6.38 9.44
C GLU A 102 4.37 5.36 9.40
N CYS A 103 3.97 4.94 8.20
CA CYS A 103 2.94 3.93 8.02
C CYS A 103 3.48 2.55 8.38
N THR A 104 2.59 1.65 8.81
CA THR A 104 2.95 0.26 9.13
C THR A 104 2.13 -0.70 8.31
N ILE A 105 2.80 -1.52 7.50
CA ILE A 105 2.21 -2.65 6.81
C ILE A 105 2.79 -3.92 7.42
N SER A 106 1.93 -4.81 7.91
CA SER A 106 2.31 -6.06 8.54
C SER A 106 1.55 -7.21 7.90
N ALA A 107 2.19 -7.89 6.96
CA ALA A 107 1.60 -8.97 6.16
C ALA A 107 2.17 -10.33 6.58
N TYR A 108 1.30 -11.26 6.93
CA TYR A 108 1.61 -12.66 7.17
C TYR A 108 1.15 -13.55 6.02
N GLN A 109 -0.01 -13.27 5.42
CA GLN A 109 -0.61 -14.03 4.32
C GLN A 109 -0.61 -13.22 3.01
N HIS A 110 -1.40 -12.15 2.93
CA HIS A 110 -1.46 -11.29 1.77
C HIS A 110 -2.09 -9.92 2.10
N ILE A 111 -1.38 -8.85 1.75
CA ILE A 111 -1.93 -7.49 1.72
C ILE A 111 -1.77 -6.95 0.29
N SER A 112 -2.88 -6.53 -0.31
CA SER A 112 -2.87 -5.84 -1.60
C SER A 112 -3.38 -4.41 -1.45
N ILE A 113 -2.63 -3.47 -2.02
CA ILE A 113 -3.05 -2.07 -2.19
C ILE A 113 -3.07 -1.78 -3.68
N GLY A 114 -4.23 -1.33 -4.15
CA GLY A 114 -4.43 -0.94 -5.53
C GLY A 114 -3.53 0.21 -5.99
N ARG A 115 -3.67 0.58 -7.26
CA ARG A 115 -3.00 1.74 -7.85
C ARG A 115 -3.69 3.04 -7.47
N GLU A 116 -2.96 4.13 -7.60
CA GLU A 116 -3.46 5.51 -7.49
C GLU A 116 -4.16 5.78 -6.15
N CYS A 117 -3.77 5.05 -5.11
CA CYS A 117 -4.25 5.29 -3.76
C CYS A 117 -3.43 6.39 -3.09
N ILE A 118 -4.07 7.10 -2.17
CA ILE A 118 -3.40 8.04 -1.27
C ILE A 118 -3.61 7.51 0.14
N ILE A 119 -2.52 7.11 0.79
CA ILE A 119 -2.52 6.62 2.16
C ILE A 119 -1.79 7.68 2.98
N ALA A 120 -2.52 8.38 3.85
CA ALA A 120 -1.94 9.43 4.68
C ALA A 120 -1.03 8.84 5.78
N ASP A 121 -0.30 9.73 6.46
CA ASP A 121 0.70 9.35 7.45
C ASP A 121 0.12 8.49 8.58
N ARG A 122 0.96 7.61 9.12
CA ARG A 122 0.67 6.72 10.25
C ARG A 122 -0.47 5.73 10.05
N ALA A 123 -0.91 5.52 8.81
CA ALA A 123 -1.86 4.46 8.50
C ALA A 123 -1.28 3.07 8.81
N MET A 124 -2.14 2.15 9.21
CA MET A 124 -1.79 0.78 9.53
C MET A 124 -2.65 -0.21 8.71
N MET A 125 -2.01 -1.26 8.19
CA MET A 125 -2.71 -2.40 7.59
C MET A 125 -2.09 -3.69 8.10
N ILE A 126 -2.94 -4.61 8.56
CA ILE A 126 -2.52 -5.91 9.11
C ILE A 126 -3.49 -7.01 8.69
N ASP A 127 -2.96 -8.15 8.25
CA ASP A 127 -3.75 -9.30 7.78
C ASP A 127 -3.78 -10.48 8.77
N PHE A 128 -3.32 -10.26 10.01
CA PHE A 128 -3.31 -11.27 11.06
C PHE A 128 -3.62 -10.71 12.45
N ASP A 129 -4.13 -11.57 13.32
CA ASP A 129 -4.32 -11.32 14.75
C ASP A 129 -3.84 -12.53 15.56
N HIS A 130 -3.66 -12.37 16.86
CA HIS A 130 -3.41 -13.48 17.77
C HIS A 130 -4.68 -14.27 18.11
N GLY A 131 -4.51 -15.54 18.45
CA GLY A 131 -5.56 -16.31 19.09
C GLY A 131 -5.98 -15.69 20.42
N MET A 132 -7.30 -15.57 20.64
CA MET A 132 -7.87 -14.89 21.81
C MET A 132 -9.11 -15.60 22.38
N VAL A 133 -9.42 -16.81 21.90
CA VAL A 133 -10.65 -17.53 22.28
C VAL A 133 -10.42 -18.33 23.57
N GLU A 134 -9.25 -18.93 23.74
CA GLU A 134 -8.93 -19.76 24.92
C GLU A 134 -8.53 -18.86 26.09
N THR A 135 -9.37 -18.73 27.12
CA THR A 135 -9.07 -17.84 28.25
C THR A 135 -8.04 -18.41 29.23
N GLU A 136 -7.82 -19.72 29.22
CA GLU A 136 -6.92 -20.42 30.15
C GLU A 136 -5.48 -20.56 29.64
N ARG A 137 -5.25 -20.23 28.37
CA ARG A 137 -3.94 -20.35 27.70
C ARG A 137 -3.38 -18.97 27.38
N PRO A 138 -2.09 -18.68 27.63
CA PRO A 138 -1.50 -17.39 27.28
C PRO A 138 -1.68 -17.05 25.79
N ILE A 139 -2.04 -15.79 25.46
CA ILE A 139 -2.27 -15.32 24.09
C ILE A 139 -1.11 -15.67 23.14
N ARG A 140 0.14 -15.55 23.63
CA ARG A 140 1.35 -15.87 22.85
C ARG A 140 1.39 -17.32 22.35
N ASP A 141 0.74 -18.21 23.06
CA ASP A 141 0.73 -19.63 22.74
C ASP A 141 -0.44 -19.98 21.83
N GLN A 142 -1.48 -19.14 21.71
CA GLN A 142 -2.69 -19.42 20.92
C GLN A 142 -2.53 -19.23 19.40
N GLY A 143 -1.30 -19.00 18.92
CA GLY A 143 -1.01 -18.85 17.49
C GLY A 143 -1.55 -17.56 16.88
N ILE A 144 -1.71 -17.57 15.55
CA ILE A 144 -2.20 -16.43 14.77
C ILE A 144 -3.26 -16.85 13.76
N TYR A 145 -4.25 -15.98 13.54
CA TYR A 145 -5.25 -16.12 12.49
C TYR A 145 -4.97 -15.13 11.38
N LYS A 146 -5.01 -15.58 10.13
CA LYS A 146 -4.65 -14.79 8.95
C LYS A 146 -5.85 -14.67 8.02
N ARG A 147 -6.05 -13.50 7.44
CA ARG A 147 -6.99 -13.30 6.34
C ARG A 147 -6.60 -12.06 5.56
N ASP A 148 -6.59 -12.19 4.24
CA ASP A 148 -6.19 -11.14 3.30
C ASP A 148 -6.79 -9.77 3.62
N VAL A 149 -5.98 -8.73 3.42
CA VAL A 149 -6.46 -7.35 3.34
C VAL A 149 -6.32 -6.87 1.91
N ASN A 150 -7.43 -6.43 1.33
CA ASN A 150 -7.48 -6.02 -0.07
C ASN A 150 -7.99 -4.58 -0.17
N VAL A 151 -7.12 -3.66 -0.54
CA VAL A 151 -7.48 -2.27 -0.84
C VAL A 151 -7.58 -2.09 -2.35
N GLY A 152 -8.74 -1.67 -2.83
CA GLY A 152 -9.00 -1.37 -4.23
C GLY A 152 -8.17 -0.21 -4.76
N HIS A 153 -8.48 0.23 -5.97
CA HIS A 153 -7.83 1.34 -6.65
C HIS A 153 -8.47 2.68 -6.27
N ASN A 154 -7.68 3.75 -6.36
CA ASN A 154 -8.14 5.12 -6.09
C ASN A 154 -8.78 5.28 -4.70
N VAL A 155 -8.24 4.57 -3.70
CA VAL A 155 -8.69 4.69 -2.32
C VAL A 155 -7.91 5.80 -1.62
N TRP A 156 -8.62 6.64 -0.88
CA TRP A 156 -8.00 7.58 0.06
C TRP A 156 -8.15 7.05 1.48
N MET A 157 -7.04 6.92 2.19
CA MET A 157 -7.02 6.55 3.61
C MET A 157 -6.45 7.71 4.43
N GLY A 158 -7.25 8.19 5.38
CA GLY A 158 -6.91 9.30 6.26
C GLY A 158 -5.80 8.97 7.25
N TYR A 159 -5.30 10.01 7.91
CA TYR A 159 -4.19 9.92 8.86
C TYR A 159 -4.52 8.93 9.97
N ALA A 160 -3.57 8.09 10.36
CA ALA A 160 -3.72 7.11 11.43
C ALA A 160 -4.97 6.20 11.34
N ALA A 161 -5.53 6.00 10.15
CA ALA A 161 -6.55 4.98 9.95
C ALA A 161 -5.90 3.58 10.04
N CYS A 162 -6.69 2.58 10.41
CA CYS A 162 -6.28 1.19 10.54
C CYS A 162 -7.20 0.28 9.74
N VAL A 163 -6.64 -0.66 8.99
CA VAL A 163 -7.37 -1.74 8.30
C VAL A 163 -6.97 -3.07 8.92
N LEU A 164 -7.95 -3.77 9.49
CA LEU A 164 -7.73 -5.04 10.18
C LEU A 164 -7.86 -6.23 9.23
N ARG A 165 -7.45 -7.41 9.72
CA ARG A 165 -7.42 -8.63 8.92
C ARG A 165 -8.76 -8.91 8.27
N GLY A 166 -8.72 -9.43 7.05
CA GLY A 166 -9.91 -9.90 6.37
C GLY A 166 -10.79 -8.84 5.74
N VAL A 167 -10.37 -7.58 5.73
CA VAL A 167 -11.12 -6.48 5.16
C VAL A 167 -10.79 -6.27 3.69
N THR A 168 -11.83 -6.17 2.88
CA THR A 168 -11.77 -5.65 1.50
C THR A 168 -12.33 -4.23 1.45
N ILE A 169 -11.52 -3.28 0.99
CA ILE A 169 -11.93 -1.91 0.70
C ILE A 169 -12.15 -1.75 -0.80
N GLY A 170 -13.38 -1.45 -1.19
CA GLY A 170 -13.77 -1.24 -2.57
C GLY A 170 -13.04 -0.08 -3.26
N ASN A 171 -13.06 -0.11 -4.58
CA ASN A 171 -12.49 0.94 -5.41
C ASN A 171 -13.13 2.30 -5.12
N ASN A 172 -12.36 3.38 -5.26
CA ASN A 172 -12.84 4.76 -5.13
C ASN A 172 -13.43 5.09 -3.75
N SER A 173 -13.10 4.32 -2.71
CA SER A 173 -13.59 4.54 -1.35
C SER A 173 -12.70 5.50 -0.57
N VAL A 174 -13.25 6.10 0.49
CA VAL A 174 -12.56 7.02 1.40
C VAL A 174 -12.68 6.48 2.81
N VAL A 175 -11.55 6.34 3.49
CA VAL A 175 -11.46 6.00 4.91
C VAL A 175 -11.06 7.25 5.67
N GLY A 176 -11.90 7.69 6.61
CA GLY A 176 -11.63 8.87 7.43
C GLY A 176 -10.41 8.72 8.34
N THR A 177 -9.83 9.85 8.73
CA THR A 177 -8.73 9.93 9.71
C THR A 177 -9.12 9.23 11.02
N GLY A 178 -8.19 8.43 11.56
CA GLY A 178 -8.37 7.70 12.82
C GLY A 178 -9.39 6.56 12.77
N ALA A 179 -9.93 6.21 11.61
CA ALA A 179 -10.93 5.15 11.49
C ALA A 179 -10.31 3.76 11.67
N VAL A 180 -11.02 2.85 12.35
CA VAL A 180 -10.62 1.43 12.46
C VAL A 180 -11.58 0.59 11.64
N VAL A 181 -11.13 0.16 10.46
CA VAL A 181 -11.92 -0.61 9.52
C VAL A 181 -11.86 -2.09 9.88
N THR A 182 -13.00 -2.62 10.34
CA THR A 182 -13.15 -4.00 10.84
C THR A 182 -14.00 -4.89 9.92
N CYS A 183 -14.63 -4.31 8.89
CA CYS A 183 -15.51 -4.99 7.96
C CYS A 183 -15.32 -4.42 6.55
N ASP A 184 -15.75 -5.16 5.54
CA ASP A 184 -15.64 -4.75 4.14
C ASP A 184 -16.30 -3.39 3.89
N VAL A 185 -15.66 -2.60 3.02
CA VAL A 185 -16.10 -1.27 2.63
C VAL A 185 -16.55 -1.33 1.17
N PRO A 186 -17.82 -1.02 0.86
CA PRO A 186 -18.31 -1.00 -0.51
C PRO A 186 -17.52 -0.01 -1.38
N GLU A 187 -17.52 -0.23 -2.69
CA GLU A 187 -16.94 0.73 -3.64
C GLU A 187 -17.64 2.08 -3.56
N ASN A 188 -16.89 3.17 -3.72
CA ASN A 188 -17.39 4.54 -3.63
C ASN A 188 -17.91 4.93 -2.24
N ALA A 189 -17.76 4.11 -1.20
CA ALA A 189 -18.19 4.46 0.15
C ALA A 189 -17.22 5.46 0.81
N VAL A 190 -17.76 6.33 1.66
CA VAL A 190 -17.00 7.09 2.66
C VAL A 190 -17.28 6.46 4.02
N VAL A 191 -16.24 5.97 4.70
CA VAL A 191 -16.34 5.37 6.02
C VAL A 191 -15.54 6.14 7.07
N GLY A 192 -15.95 6.08 8.33
CA GLY A 192 -15.19 6.66 9.44
C GLY A 192 -15.66 6.15 10.79
N GLY A 193 -14.88 6.41 11.85
CA GLY A 193 -15.17 6.00 13.22
C GLY A 193 -14.42 4.75 13.69
N VAL A 194 -14.64 4.40 14.96
CA VAL A 194 -14.04 3.23 15.63
C VAL A 194 -15.16 2.46 16.35
N PRO A 195 -15.62 1.32 15.80
CA PRO A 195 -15.30 0.78 14.48
C PRO A 195 -15.88 1.65 13.33
N ALA A 196 -15.25 1.58 12.16
CA ALA A 196 -15.66 2.37 11.00
C ALA A 196 -17.07 1.98 10.53
N ARG A 197 -17.86 2.97 10.13
CA ARG A 197 -19.19 2.82 9.54
C ARG A 197 -19.29 3.64 8.28
N VAL A 198 -20.15 3.21 7.36
CA VAL A 198 -20.50 4.00 6.17
C VAL A 198 -21.18 5.29 6.62
N ILE A 199 -20.57 6.41 6.28
CA ILE A 199 -21.10 7.76 6.53
C ILE A 199 -21.98 8.16 5.35
N ARG A 200 -21.50 7.91 4.12
CA ARG A 200 -22.24 8.17 2.89
C ARG A 200 -21.67 7.38 1.72
N MET A 201 -22.47 7.22 0.67
CA MET A 201 -21.99 6.78 -0.63
C MET A 201 -21.60 7.98 -1.50
N ARG A 202 -20.54 7.84 -2.29
CA ARG A 202 -20.18 8.75 -3.38
C ARG A 202 -20.86 8.24 -4.65
N GLU A 203 -21.17 9.14 -5.56
CA GLU A 203 -21.63 8.75 -6.89
C GLU A 203 -20.53 7.95 -7.61
N ALA A 204 -20.93 6.84 -8.23
CA ALA A 204 -20.01 6.05 -9.03
C ALA A 204 -19.59 6.87 -10.27
N PRO A 205 -18.29 7.00 -10.55
CA PRO A 205 -17.83 7.78 -11.69
C PRO A 205 -18.25 7.10 -13.00
N ARG A 206 -18.85 7.89 -13.92
CA ARG A 206 -19.15 7.43 -15.28
C ARG A 206 -17.88 7.25 -16.12
N SER A 207 -16.86 8.08 -15.87
CA SER A 207 -15.52 7.96 -16.44
C SER A 207 -14.47 8.49 -15.46
N PHE A 208 -13.26 7.92 -15.48
CA PHE A 208 -12.09 8.46 -14.79
C PHE A 208 -11.32 9.35 -15.76
N ARG A 209 -11.04 10.60 -15.35
CA ARG A 209 -10.21 11.53 -16.12
C ARG A 209 -8.86 11.66 -15.43
N TRP A 210 -7.82 11.23 -16.12
CA TRP A 210 -6.44 11.54 -15.77
C TRP A 210 -6.11 12.84 -16.49
N GLN A 211 -6.25 13.98 -15.79
CA GLN A 211 -5.70 15.25 -16.30
C GLN A 211 -4.17 15.23 -16.14
#